data_AF-A0A956DUZ1-F1
#
_entry.id   AF-A0A956DUZ1-F1
#
_cell.length_a   1.000
_cell.length_b   1.000
_cell.length_c   1.000
_cell.angle_alpha   90.00
_cell.angle_beta   90.00
_cell.angle_gamma   90.00
#
_symmetry.space_group_name_H-M   'P 1'
#
loop_
_entity.id
_entity.type
_entity.pdbx_description
1 polymer ?
#
loop_
_entity_poly.entity_id
_entity_poly.type
_entity_poly.pdbx_seq_one_letter_code
_entity_poly.pdbx_strand_id
1 'polypeptide(L)'
;MQGRGANARVGVGAQRVDRGWRVYGRLRPPLDLGLFLYPRESSPPGSSSGRRFRAAHAGLNMAYFLEADDPARGWALFPVPVGTELLRRFEAGSNLLISDQGVSVQVSDHDHRPLASLVEAVAELTAVLNQQRRYLPVAAPLASHYDAWTRYAAHNGLRAIAAPLGLWGTIAGADVEAYSIRLGQGRLGLEVLLRFHEPLDIALDVRPKRALDQLIELFGSEEVTFDDPRFDPLFVCRAADAHQGQRLLDQQSRDLLASMLERSGSVSVSDDGVAVQKPTVPTDPSAVLSIVDEIVQLAHHLDARRRAALSAGVYR
;
A
#
# COMPACT_ATOMS: atom_id res chain seq x y z
N MET A 1 -21.64 20.00 1.07
CA MET A 1 -20.51 19.16 0.59
C MET A 1 -19.48 19.03 1.70
N GLN A 2 -19.58 17.98 2.52
CA GLN A 2 -18.48 17.63 3.42
C GLN A 2 -17.36 17.08 2.53
N GLY A 3 -16.26 17.81 2.43
CA GLY A 3 -15.10 17.34 1.67
C GLY A 3 -14.70 15.97 2.21
N ARG A 4 -14.77 14.95 1.35
CA ARG A 4 -14.02 13.70 1.52
C ARG A 4 -12.54 14.06 1.44
N GLY A 5 -12.05 14.80 2.44
CA GLY A 5 -10.67 15.18 2.55
C GLY A 5 -9.89 13.89 2.62
N ALA A 6 -8.93 13.72 1.71
CA ALA A 6 -7.94 12.66 1.71
C ALA A 6 -7.26 12.62 3.08
N ASN A 7 -7.89 11.90 4.00
CA ASN A 7 -7.33 11.41 5.23
C ASN A 7 -6.80 10.02 4.89
N ALA A 8 -5.77 9.59 5.62
CA ALA A 8 -5.31 8.21 5.53
C ALA A 8 -6.51 7.25 5.56
N ARG A 9 -6.64 6.45 4.50
CA ARG A 9 -7.83 5.66 4.21
C ARG A 9 -7.70 4.30 4.90
N VAL A 10 -8.81 3.81 5.43
CA VAL A 10 -8.92 2.45 5.96
C VAL A 10 -9.79 1.67 4.98
N GLY A 11 -9.22 0.63 4.39
CA GLY A 11 -9.98 -0.34 3.59
C GLY A 11 -10.14 -1.62 4.39
N VAL A 12 -11.30 -2.26 4.35
CA VAL A 12 -11.54 -3.52 5.08
C VAL A 12 -12.15 -4.53 4.13
N GLY A 13 -11.71 -5.78 4.25
CA GLY A 13 -12.19 -6.86 3.41
C GLY A 13 -12.07 -8.22 4.08
N ALA A 14 -12.68 -9.21 3.46
CA ALA A 14 -12.55 -10.61 3.82
C ALA A 14 -12.20 -11.40 2.56
N GLN A 15 -11.32 -12.39 2.70
CA GLN A 15 -10.89 -13.27 1.61
C GLN A 15 -10.98 -14.71 2.09
N ARG A 16 -11.58 -15.58 1.26
CA ARG A 16 -11.55 -17.03 1.49
C ARG A 16 -10.11 -17.53 1.34
N VAL A 17 -9.67 -18.36 2.27
CA VAL A 17 -8.37 -19.07 2.22
C VAL A 17 -8.62 -20.56 2.42
N ASP A 18 -7.66 -21.42 2.10
CA ASP A 18 -7.83 -22.89 2.00
C ASP A 18 -8.64 -23.55 3.13
N ARG A 19 -8.50 -23.07 4.37
CA ARG A 19 -9.16 -23.61 5.56
C ARG A 19 -9.90 -22.58 6.40
N GLY A 20 -10.42 -21.51 5.77
CA GLY A 20 -11.19 -20.51 6.49
C GLY A 20 -11.24 -19.15 5.81
N TRP A 21 -11.14 -18.10 6.62
CA TRP A 21 -11.23 -16.71 6.18
C TRP A 21 -10.06 -15.89 6.68
N ARG A 22 -9.57 -15.00 5.84
CA ARG A 22 -8.69 -13.89 6.23
C ARG A 22 -9.50 -12.60 6.20
N VAL A 23 -9.70 -11.99 7.35
CA VAL A 23 -10.26 -10.65 7.48
C VAL A 23 -9.12 -9.66 7.62
N TYR A 24 -9.12 -8.57 6.86
CA TYR A 24 -8.03 -7.63 6.85
C TYR A 24 -8.51 -6.18 6.77
N GLY A 25 -7.75 -5.30 7.41
CA GLY A 25 -7.88 -3.85 7.35
C GLY A 25 -6.56 -3.27 6.86
N ARG A 26 -6.59 -2.43 5.83
CA ARG A 26 -5.40 -1.82 5.23
C ARG A 26 -5.26 -0.38 5.64
N LEU A 27 -4.04 0.01 6.01
CA LEU A 27 -3.63 1.39 6.19
C LEU A 27 -3.17 1.96 4.85
N ARG A 28 -3.68 3.13 4.46
CA ARG A 28 -3.19 3.84 3.27
C ARG A 28 -2.93 5.32 3.60
N PRO A 29 -1.67 5.81 3.47
CA PRO A 29 -0.49 5.02 3.12
C PRO A 29 -0.10 4.03 4.23
N PRO A 30 0.65 2.94 3.91
CA PRO A 30 1.18 2.03 4.91
C PRO A 30 2.13 2.75 5.87
N LEU A 31 2.39 2.18 7.05
CA LEU A 31 3.41 2.68 7.97
C LEU A 31 4.82 2.39 7.42
N ASP A 32 5.82 3.09 7.96
CA ASP A 32 7.24 2.91 7.62
C ASP A 32 8.07 2.48 8.84
N LEU A 33 7.50 1.62 9.67
CA LEU A 33 8.09 1.22 10.96
C LEU A 33 8.86 -0.10 10.89
N GLY A 34 8.63 -0.91 9.84
CA GLY A 34 9.01 -2.32 9.87
C GLY A 34 8.23 -3.10 10.91
N LEU A 35 6.99 -2.66 11.19
CA LEU A 35 6.19 -3.17 12.28
C LEU A 35 5.72 -4.60 11.98
N PHE A 36 5.84 -5.46 13.00
CA PHE A 36 5.14 -6.72 13.10
C PHE A 36 4.66 -6.93 14.55
N LEU A 37 3.38 -7.24 14.71
CA LEU A 37 2.80 -7.78 15.95
C LEU A 37 2.10 -9.09 15.61
N TYR A 38 2.48 -10.16 16.28
CA TYR A 38 1.95 -11.50 16.03
C TYR A 38 1.91 -12.33 17.32
N PRO A 39 1.06 -13.37 17.41
CA PRO A 39 0.86 -14.14 18.63
C PRO A 39 2.13 -14.90 18.99
N ARG A 40 2.39 -15.08 20.28
CA ARG A 40 3.60 -15.80 20.74
C ARG A 40 3.63 -17.29 20.37
N GLU A 41 2.46 -17.88 20.17
CA GLU A 41 2.29 -19.28 19.80
C GLU A 41 2.50 -19.51 18.29
N SER A 42 2.49 -18.43 17.50
CA SER A 42 2.71 -18.50 16.06
C SER A 42 4.20 -18.45 15.72
N SER A 43 4.61 -19.24 14.73
CA SER A 43 5.92 -19.04 14.11
C SER A 43 6.00 -17.64 13.51
N PRO A 44 7.13 -16.92 13.67
CA PRO A 44 7.29 -15.62 13.03
C PRO A 44 7.13 -15.79 11.52
N PRO A 45 6.45 -14.86 10.84
CA PRO A 45 6.37 -14.88 9.38
C PRO A 45 7.78 -14.64 8.82
N GLY A 46 8.49 -15.73 8.49
CA GLY A 46 9.79 -15.77 7.80
C GLY A 46 10.85 -14.77 8.28
N SER A 47 11.83 -15.23 9.09
CA SER A 47 13.10 -14.52 9.40
C SER A 47 12.96 -12.98 9.48
N SER A 48 12.12 -12.49 10.39
CA SER A 48 12.00 -11.05 10.60
C SER A 48 13.28 -10.55 11.28
N SER A 49 14.06 -9.76 10.54
CA SER A 49 15.31 -9.14 11.02
C SER A 49 15.08 -7.95 11.96
N GLY A 50 13.82 -7.69 12.34
CA GLY A 50 13.42 -6.60 13.22
C GLY A 50 13.89 -6.80 14.65
N ARG A 51 14.03 -5.69 15.39
CA ARG A 51 14.39 -5.75 16.81
C ARG A 51 13.12 -5.99 17.62
N ARG A 52 13.08 -7.13 18.33
CA ARG A 52 12.01 -7.40 19.29
C ARG A 52 12.03 -6.39 20.42
N PHE A 53 10.86 -5.94 20.83
CA PHE A 53 10.70 -5.01 21.94
C PHE A 53 9.47 -5.35 22.78
N ARG A 54 9.37 -4.70 23.94
CA ARG A 54 8.20 -4.82 24.83
C ARG A 54 7.34 -3.56 24.70
N ALA A 55 6.05 -3.73 24.41
CA ALA A 55 5.05 -2.66 24.47
C ALA A 55 4.93 -2.10 25.90
N ALA A 56 4.38 -0.89 26.03
CA ALA A 56 4.06 -0.32 27.34
C ALA A 56 2.99 -1.14 28.10
N HIS A 57 2.09 -1.81 27.36
CA HIS A 57 1.03 -2.62 27.95
C HIS A 57 1.52 -4.04 28.29
N ALA A 58 1.59 -4.37 29.59
CA ALA A 58 2.09 -5.68 30.06
C ALA A 58 1.34 -6.87 29.43
N GLY A 59 0.01 -6.79 29.33
CA GLY A 59 -0.80 -7.85 28.69
C GLY A 59 -0.45 -8.10 27.23
N LEU A 60 -0.08 -7.06 26.46
CA LEU A 60 0.36 -7.26 25.06
C LEU A 60 1.65 -8.06 25.01
N ASN A 61 2.59 -7.78 25.92
CA ASN A 61 3.88 -8.49 25.97
C ASN A 61 3.73 -9.97 26.34
N MET A 62 2.65 -10.31 27.04
CA MET A 62 2.33 -11.69 27.42
C MET A 62 1.66 -12.46 26.29
N ALA A 63 0.87 -11.80 25.44
CA ALA A 63 0.12 -12.46 24.36
C ALA A 63 0.84 -12.41 23.00
N TYR A 64 1.64 -11.37 22.74
CA TYR A 64 2.20 -11.07 21.42
C TYR A 64 3.70 -10.80 21.46
N PHE A 65 4.35 -11.07 20.33
CA PHE A 65 5.65 -10.50 19.99
C PHE A 65 5.43 -9.19 19.24
N LEU A 66 6.28 -8.20 19.53
CA LEU A 66 6.32 -6.94 18.80
C LEU A 66 7.73 -6.71 18.26
N GLU A 67 7.82 -6.35 16.98
CA GLU A 67 9.04 -6.07 16.25
C GLU A 67 8.87 -4.80 15.42
N ALA A 68 9.92 -3.98 15.35
CA ALA A 68 10.02 -2.82 14.48
C ALA A 68 11.49 -2.55 14.16
N ASP A 69 11.74 -1.83 13.06
CA ASP A 69 13.06 -1.28 12.76
C ASP A 69 13.39 -0.12 13.73
N ASP A 70 12.37 0.64 14.13
CA ASP A 70 12.44 1.69 15.14
C ASP A 70 11.54 1.33 16.34
N PRO A 71 12.09 0.70 17.39
CA PRO A 71 11.32 0.32 18.58
C PRO A 71 10.63 1.50 19.26
N ALA A 72 11.23 2.69 19.27
CA ALA A 72 10.64 3.85 19.96
C ALA A 72 9.35 4.31 19.27
N ARG A 73 9.37 4.39 17.92
CA ARG A 73 8.14 4.65 17.14
C ARG A 73 7.14 3.49 17.24
N GLY A 74 7.63 2.25 17.26
CA GLY A 74 6.81 1.07 17.51
C GLY A 74 6.06 1.15 18.85
N TRP A 75 6.71 1.59 19.92
CA TRP A 75 6.09 1.78 21.24
C TRP A 75 5.04 2.88 21.21
N ALA A 76 5.34 4.00 20.57
CA ALA A 76 4.44 5.14 20.47
C ALA A 76 3.15 4.81 19.71
N LEU A 77 3.15 3.80 18.82
CA LEU A 77 1.94 3.36 18.12
C LEU A 77 0.98 2.56 19.02
N PHE A 78 1.49 1.91 20.07
CA PHE A 78 0.71 1.07 20.99
C PHE A 78 0.68 1.65 22.42
N PRO A 79 0.08 2.84 22.61
CA PRO A 79 -0.17 3.32 23.96
C PRO A 79 -1.17 2.38 24.65
N VAL A 80 -1.24 2.45 25.99
CA VAL A 80 -2.09 1.56 26.82
C VAL A 80 -3.51 1.39 26.27
N PRO A 81 -4.25 2.46 25.86
CA PRO A 81 -5.61 2.30 25.32
C PRO A 81 -5.70 1.41 24.09
N VAL A 82 -4.71 1.46 23.18
CA VAL A 82 -4.67 0.59 22.00
C VAL A 82 -4.40 -0.85 22.40
N GLY A 83 -3.49 -1.06 23.35
CA GLY A 83 -3.21 -2.40 23.85
C GLY A 83 -4.39 -3.03 24.57
N THR A 84 -5.13 -2.25 25.35
CA THR A 84 -6.37 -2.70 25.98
C THR A 84 -7.41 -3.08 24.93
N GLU A 85 -7.58 -2.26 23.90
CA GLU A 85 -8.57 -2.51 22.85
C GLU A 85 -8.24 -3.76 22.02
N LEU A 86 -6.95 -3.96 21.71
CA LEU A 86 -6.46 -5.15 21.04
C LEU A 86 -6.77 -6.40 21.86
N LEU A 87 -6.40 -6.43 23.14
CA LEU A 87 -6.65 -7.58 24.03
C LEU A 87 -8.15 -7.83 24.29
N ARG A 88 -8.96 -6.76 24.31
CA ARG A 88 -10.41 -6.87 24.50
C ARG A 88 -11.09 -7.55 23.32
N ARG A 89 -10.64 -7.24 22.09
CA ARG A 89 -11.27 -7.73 20.84
C ARG A 89 -10.69 -9.04 20.35
N PHE A 90 -9.42 -9.28 20.65
CA PHE A 90 -8.68 -10.42 20.15
C PHE A 90 -8.15 -11.21 21.35
N GLU A 91 -8.76 -12.37 21.59
CA GLU A 91 -8.28 -13.31 22.59
C GLU A 91 -6.85 -13.78 22.25
N ALA A 92 -6.10 -14.11 23.29
CA ALA A 92 -4.83 -14.81 23.14
C ALA A 92 -5.07 -16.11 22.35
N GLY A 93 -4.31 -16.30 21.27
CA GLY A 93 -4.47 -17.44 20.34
C GLY A 93 -5.20 -17.12 19.04
N SER A 94 -5.80 -15.93 18.90
CA SER A 94 -6.23 -15.45 17.57
C SER A 94 -5.01 -15.28 16.66
N ASN A 95 -5.10 -15.72 15.38
CA ASN A 95 -4.05 -15.47 14.38
C ASN A 95 -4.07 -14.01 13.90
N LEU A 96 -3.99 -13.07 14.85
CA LEU A 96 -3.91 -11.64 14.62
C LEU A 96 -2.49 -11.26 14.20
N LEU A 97 -2.37 -10.64 13.04
CA LEU A 97 -1.17 -10.02 12.53
C LEU A 97 -1.42 -8.52 12.37
N ILE A 98 -0.56 -7.69 12.95
CA ILE A 98 -0.49 -6.27 12.61
C ILE A 98 0.86 -6.02 11.97
N SER A 99 0.87 -5.32 10.83
CA SER A 99 2.08 -4.93 10.14
C SER A 99 1.99 -3.48 9.66
N ASP A 100 3.04 -3.02 8.98
CA ASP A 100 3.03 -1.72 8.30
C ASP A 100 1.82 -1.55 7.35
N GLN A 101 1.31 -2.64 6.79
CA GLN A 101 0.18 -2.62 5.87
C GLN A 101 -1.18 -2.51 6.57
N GLY A 102 -1.25 -2.76 7.87
CA GLY A 102 -2.50 -2.72 8.65
C GLY A 102 -2.70 -3.98 9.49
N VAL A 103 -3.95 -4.42 9.59
CA VAL A 103 -4.40 -5.51 10.48
C VAL A 103 -4.89 -6.68 9.64
N SER A 104 -4.57 -7.91 10.03
CA SER A 104 -5.11 -9.13 9.44
C SER A 104 -5.39 -10.15 10.51
N VAL A 105 -6.51 -10.86 10.40
CA VAL A 105 -6.90 -11.96 11.27
C VAL A 105 -7.26 -13.14 10.41
N GLN A 106 -6.65 -14.29 10.67
CA GLN A 106 -7.01 -15.55 10.01
C GLN A 106 -7.83 -16.42 10.96
N VAL A 107 -9.03 -16.79 10.54
CA VAL A 107 -9.93 -17.69 11.28
C VAL A 107 -10.15 -18.96 10.49
N SER A 108 -10.28 -20.09 11.20
CA SER A 108 -10.55 -21.38 10.58
C SER A 108 -12.04 -21.54 10.29
N ASP A 109 -12.40 -22.53 9.48
CA ASP A 109 -13.81 -22.91 9.25
C ASP A 109 -14.55 -23.40 10.51
N HIS A 110 -13.80 -23.75 11.56
CA HIS A 110 -14.35 -24.20 12.84
C HIS A 110 -14.53 -23.04 13.83
N ASP A 111 -14.13 -21.82 13.48
CA ASP A 111 -14.35 -20.65 14.30
C ASP A 111 -15.82 -20.23 14.23
N HIS A 112 -16.49 -20.17 15.39
CA HIS A 112 -17.91 -19.85 15.48
C HIS A 112 -18.19 -18.34 15.52
N ARG A 113 -17.15 -17.49 15.57
CA ARG A 113 -17.35 -16.04 15.59
C ARG A 113 -17.97 -15.58 14.26
N PRO A 114 -19.01 -14.72 14.31
CA PRO A 114 -19.59 -14.18 13.09
C PRO A 114 -18.55 -13.39 12.28
N LEU A 115 -18.44 -13.70 10.97
CA LEU A 115 -17.50 -13.02 10.07
C LEU A 115 -17.71 -11.50 10.08
N ALA A 116 -18.96 -11.04 10.16
CA ALA A 116 -19.30 -9.62 10.23
C ALA A 116 -18.70 -8.93 11.48
N SER A 117 -18.75 -9.58 12.64
CA SER A 117 -18.16 -9.05 13.88
C SER A 117 -16.63 -8.98 13.80
N LEU A 118 -15.99 -9.93 13.10
CA LEU A 118 -14.54 -9.87 12.85
C LEU A 118 -14.17 -8.73 11.90
N VAL A 119 -14.96 -8.51 10.85
CA VAL A 119 -14.80 -7.38 9.92
C VAL A 119 -14.89 -6.05 10.67
N GLU A 120 -15.89 -5.88 11.52
CA GLU A 120 -16.06 -4.69 12.37
C GLU A 120 -14.88 -4.49 13.33
N ALA A 121 -14.46 -5.56 14.04
CA ALA A 121 -13.32 -5.49 14.95
C ALA A 121 -12.01 -5.10 14.24
N VAL A 122 -11.76 -5.65 13.05
CA VAL A 122 -10.58 -5.31 12.23
C VAL A 122 -10.67 -3.87 11.70
N ALA A 123 -11.86 -3.43 11.28
CA ALA A 123 -12.09 -2.06 10.83
C ALA A 123 -11.77 -1.04 11.92
N GLU A 124 -12.30 -1.26 13.12
CA GLU A 124 -12.11 -0.37 14.26
C GLU A 124 -10.65 -0.33 14.72
N LEU A 125 -9.99 -1.49 14.85
CA LEU A 125 -8.58 -1.52 15.21
C LEU A 125 -7.71 -0.80 14.16
N THR A 126 -8.01 -0.99 12.87
CA THR A 126 -7.29 -0.30 11.80
C THR A 126 -7.52 1.22 11.85
N ALA A 127 -8.74 1.66 12.16
CA ALA A 127 -9.05 3.08 12.37
C ALA A 127 -8.29 3.67 13.58
N VAL A 128 -8.19 2.92 14.67
CA VAL A 128 -7.41 3.32 15.85
C VAL A 128 -5.93 3.46 15.52
N LEU A 129 -5.32 2.48 14.82
CA LEU A 129 -3.93 2.58 14.36
C LEU A 129 -3.72 3.79 13.44
N ASN A 130 -4.68 4.03 12.53
CA ASN A 130 -4.66 5.17 11.63
C ASN A 130 -4.82 6.54 12.34
N GLN A 131 -5.48 6.57 13.49
CA GLN A 131 -5.52 7.75 14.33
C GLN A 131 -4.19 7.93 15.08
N GLN A 132 -3.64 6.85 15.64
CA GLN A 132 -2.41 6.90 16.44
C GLN A 132 -1.18 7.32 15.64
N ARG A 133 -1.07 6.95 14.35
CA ARG A 133 0.06 7.35 13.50
C ARG A 133 0.29 8.86 13.44
N ARG A 134 -0.72 9.69 13.74
CA ARG A 134 -0.60 11.16 13.76
C ARG A 134 0.32 11.67 14.87
N TYR A 135 0.51 10.87 15.92
CA TYR A 135 1.39 11.19 17.05
C TYR A 135 2.79 10.59 16.92
N LEU A 136 3.04 9.81 15.85
CA LEU A 136 4.34 9.26 15.60
C LEU A 136 5.27 10.34 15.03
N PRO A 137 6.51 10.45 15.54
CA PRO A 137 7.50 11.28 14.88
C PRO A 137 7.86 10.70 13.51
N VAL A 138 8.47 11.53 12.68
CA VAL A 138 9.10 11.10 11.43
C VAL A 138 10.19 10.07 11.69
N ALA A 139 10.38 9.13 10.77
CA ALA A 139 11.47 8.16 10.85
C ALA A 139 12.83 8.89 11.01
N ALA A 140 13.68 8.43 11.92
CA ALA A 140 14.95 9.11 12.20
C ALA A 140 15.81 9.39 10.95
N PRO A 141 15.94 8.46 9.97
CA PRO A 141 16.68 8.74 8.72
C PRO A 141 16.08 9.86 7.86
N LEU A 142 14.80 10.18 8.06
CA LEU A 142 14.05 11.20 7.30
C LEU A 142 13.84 12.49 8.11
N ALA A 143 14.39 12.60 9.31
CA ALA A 143 14.20 13.78 10.17
C ALA A 143 14.61 15.10 9.48
N SER A 144 15.72 15.10 8.74
CA SER A 144 16.19 16.26 7.97
C SER A 144 15.30 16.66 6.79
N HIS A 145 14.41 15.76 6.34
CA HIS A 145 13.53 15.99 5.19
C HIS A 145 12.22 16.66 5.64
N TYR A 146 11.81 16.44 6.88
CA TYR A 146 10.48 16.79 7.39
C TYR A 146 10.13 18.26 7.21
N ASP A 147 11.05 19.18 7.52
CA ASP A 147 10.81 20.62 7.41
C ASP A 147 10.69 21.09 5.96
N ALA A 148 11.47 20.50 5.05
CA ALA A 148 11.39 20.82 3.62
C ALA A 148 10.06 20.33 3.04
N TRP A 149 9.69 19.09 3.33
CA TRP A 149 8.44 18.47 2.89
C TRP A 149 7.20 19.18 3.43
N THR A 150 7.21 19.55 4.72
CA THR A 150 6.08 20.26 5.35
C THR A 150 5.90 21.66 4.77
N ARG A 151 7.00 22.42 4.58
CA ARG A 151 6.94 23.74 3.93
C ARG A 151 6.47 23.65 2.49
N TYR A 152 6.96 22.68 1.74
CA TYR A 152 6.54 22.43 0.37
C TYR A 152 5.05 22.10 0.30
N ALA A 153 4.56 21.24 1.19
CA ALA A 153 3.14 20.90 1.24
C ALA A 153 2.28 22.15 1.51
N ALA A 154 2.65 22.95 2.51
CA ALA A 154 1.93 24.18 2.83
C ALA A 154 1.94 25.19 1.67
N HIS A 155 3.07 25.37 0.99
CA HIS A 155 3.20 26.29 -0.15
C HIS A 155 2.29 25.89 -1.33
N ASN A 156 2.12 24.59 -1.56
CA ASN A 156 1.35 24.05 -2.68
C ASN A 156 -0.10 23.67 -2.31
N GLY A 157 -0.57 24.02 -1.10
CA GLY A 157 -1.93 23.66 -0.64
C GLY A 157 -2.12 22.15 -0.44
N LEU A 158 -1.04 21.41 -0.29
CA LEU A 158 -1.03 19.98 0.02
C LEU A 158 -1.03 19.78 1.53
N ARG A 159 -1.37 18.57 1.95
CA ARG A 159 -1.27 18.14 3.34
C ARG A 159 0.00 17.32 3.53
N ALA A 160 0.59 17.39 4.71
CA ALA A 160 1.76 16.61 5.09
C ALA A 160 1.46 15.65 6.25
N ILE A 161 2.26 14.59 6.35
CA ILE A 161 2.27 13.66 7.46
C ILE A 161 3.70 13.26 7.83
N ALA A 162 3.91 12.93 9.10
CA ALA A 162 5.20 12.50 9.63
C ALA A 162 5.44 10.99 9.53
N ALA A 163 4.39 10.16 9.65
CA ALA A 163 4.52 8.71 9.68
C ALA A 163 3.50 8.00 8.77
N PRO A 164 3.95 7.44 7.62
CA PRO A 164 5.20 7.77 6.92
C PRO A 164 5.38 9.27 6.66
N LEU A 165 6.61 9.69 6.37
CA LEU A 165 6.85 11.03 5.83
C LEU A 165 6.15 11.11 4.47
N GLY A 166 5.26 12.07 4.28
CA GLY A 166 4.57 12.16 2.99
C GLY A 166 3.74 13.42 2.83
N LEU A 167 3.28 13.60 1.60
CA LEU A 167 2.37 14.63 1.16
C LEU A 167 1.19 14.02 0.39
N TRP A 168 0.06 14.71 0.40
CA TRP A 168 -1.09 14.33 -0.41
C TRP A 168 -1.99 15.53 -0.72
N GLY A 169 -2.69 15.44 -1.84
CA GLY A 169 -3.60 16.47 -2.31
C GLY A 169 -3.72 16.47 -3.82
N THR A 170 -4.07 17.63 -4.38
CA THR A 170 -4.24 17.78 -5.82
C THR A 170 -3.03 18.47 -6.43
N ILE A 171 -2.40 17.84 -7.43
CA ILE A 171 -1.32 18.42 -8.23
C ILE A 171 -1.74 18.34 -9.69
N ALA A 172 -1.73 19.47 -10.41
CA ALA A 172 -2.17 19.57 -11.81
C ALA A 172 -3.57 18.95 -12.07
N GLY A 173 -4.47 19.00 -11.09
CA GLY A 173 -5.82 18.43 -11.18
C GLY A 173 -5.94 16.95 -10.82
N ALA A 174 -4.83 16.25 -10.54
CA ALA A 174 -4.82 14.84 -10.16
C ALA A 174 -4.73 14.63 -8.64
N ASP A 175 -5.43 13.61 -8.11
CA ASP A 175 -5.31 13.17 -6.70
C ASP A 175 -4.01 12.36 -6.53
N VAL A 176 -3.03 12.98 -5.87
CA VAL A 176 -1.67 12.46 -5.71
C VAL A 176 -1.36 12.23 -4.24
N GLU A 177 -0.75 11.09 -3.96
CA GLU A 177 -0.13 10.74 -2.68
C GLU A 177 1.36 10.49 -2.93
N ALA A 178 2.26 11.10 -2.16
CA ALA A 178 3.69 10.80 -2.19
C ALA A 178 4.21 10.56 -0.78
N TYR A 179 4.72 9.37 -0.48
CA TYR A 179 5.07 9.00 0.89
C TYR A 179 6.24 8.02 0.97
N SER A 180 6.93 8.03 2.11
CA SER A 180 7.99 7.06 2.39
C SER A 180 7.43 5.65 2.50
N ILE A 181 8.15 4.70 1.92
CA ILE A 181 7.85 3.27 2.00
C ILE A 181 9.07 2.51 2.51
N ARG A 182 8.84 1.40 3.19
CA ARG A 182 9.92 0.51 3.63
C ARG A 182 10.32 -0.42 2.49
N LEU A 183 11.60 -0.41 2.12
CA LEU A 183 12.20 -1.29 1.10
C LEU A 183 12.95 -2.49 1.71
N GLY A 184 13.07 -2.51 3.03
CA GLY A 184 13.82 -3.49 3.81
C GLY A 184 14.24 -2.88 5.13
N GLN A 185 15.03 -3.62 5.91
CA GLN A 185 15.46 -3.17 7.23
C GLN A 185 16.23 -1.85 7.15
N GLY A 186 15.69 -0.81 7.77
CA GLY A 186 16.30 0.53 7.83
C GLY A 186 16.41 1.24 6.47
N ARG A 187 15.84 0.68 5.41
CA ARG A 187 15.87 1.28 4.06
C ARG A 187 14.49 1.84 3.71
N LEU A 188 14.46 3.15 3.46
CA LEU A 188 13.25 3.88 3.10
C LEU A 188 13.37 4.40 1.66
N GLY A 189 12.34 4.15 0.87
CA GLY A 189 12.14 4.69 -0.47
C GLY A 189 10.98 5.66 -0.50
N LEU A 190 10.66 6.16 -1.69
CA LEU A 190 9.48 6.98 -1.96
C LEU A 190 8.51 6.19 -2.84
N GLU A 191 7.22 6.27 -2.55
CA GLU A 191 6.16 5.90 -3.48
C GLU A 191 5.37 7.16 -3.86
N VAL A 192 5.18 7.39 -5.15
CA VAL A 192 4.28 8.42 -5.70
C VAL A 192 3.14 7.70 -6.39
N LEU A 193 1.92 7.97 -5.95
CA LEU A 193 0.70 7.34 -6.39
C LEU A 193 -0.24 8.42 -6.92
N LEU A 194 -0.70 8.26 -8.15
CA LEU A 194 -1.83 8.98 -8.71
C LEU A 194 -3.03 8.04 -8.72
N ARG A 195 -4.19 8.52 -8.22
CA ARG A 195 -5.45 7.78 -8.32
C ARG A 195 -6.25 8.21 -9.53
N PHE A 196 -6.83 7.24 -10.22
CA PHE A 196 -7.84 7.57 -11.23
C PHE A 196 -9.10 8.14 -10.56
N HIS A 197 -9.75 9.06 -11.25
CA HIS A 197 -11.04 9.60 -10.78
C HIS A 197 -12.11 8.52 -10.78
N GLU A 198 -12.12 7.70 -11.84
CA GLU A 198 -12.93 6.50 -11.99
C GLU A 198 -11.99 5.31 -12.15
N PRO A 199 -12.19 4.21 -11.40
CA PRO A 199 -11.42 2.99 -11.61
C PRO A 199 -11.53 2.47 -13.05
N LEU A 200 -10.50 1.77 -13.51
CA LEU A 200 -10.54 1.16 -14.85
C LEU A 200 -11.53 -0.01 -14.94
N ASP A 201 -11.77 -0.71 -13.82
CA ASP A 201 -12.74 -1.81 -13.65
C ASP A 201 -12.55 -2.98 -14.64
N ILE A 202 -11.28 -3.33 -14.90
CA ILE A 202 -10.92 -4.48 -15.76
C ILE A 202 -9.98 -5.46 -15.04
N ALA A 203 -9.88 -5.34 -13.71
CA ALA A 203 -8.92 -6.04 -12.86
C ALA A 203 -7.47 -5.92 -13.37
N LEU A 204 -7.09 -4.74 -13.85
CA LEU A 204 -5.75 -4.49 -14.36
C LEU A 204 -4.72 -4.57 -13.22
N ASP A 205 -3.65 -5.32 -13.46
CA ASP A 205 -2.42 -5.33 -12.66
C ASP A 205 -1.22 -5.38 -13.61
N VAL A 206 -0.51 -4.27 -13.73
CA VAL A 206 0.76 -4.15 -14.45
C VAL A 206 1.84 -3.85 -13.44
N ARG A 207 2.88 -4.68 -13.42
CA ARG A 207 4.00 -4.50 -12.48
C ARG A 207 5.31 -4.99 -13.10
N PRO A 208 6.46 -4.49 -12.63
CA PRO A 208 7.74 -4.96 -13.13
C PRO A 208 7.92 -6.44 -12.81
N LYS A 209 8.46 -7.20 -13.78
CA LYS A 209 8.73 -8.62 -13.64
C LYS A 209 9.86 -8.84 -12.64
N ARG A 210 9.66 -9.73 -11.67
CA ARG A 210 10.65 -10.12 -10.65
C ARG A 210 11.17 -11.52 -10.96
N ALA A 211 12.37 -11.85 -10.47
CA ALA A 211 12.97 -13.17 -10.66
C ALA A 211 12.06 -14.33 -10.22
N LEU A 212 11.25 -14.14 -9.17
CA LEU A 212 10.31 -15.14 -8.67
C LEU A 212 9.06 -15.29 -9.53
N ASP A 213 8.71 -14.31 -10.37
CA ASP A 213 7.50 -14.38 -11.21
C ASP A 213 7.63 -15.50 -12.26
N GLN A 214 8.84 -15.78 -12.73
CA GLN A 214 9.12 -16.90 -13.65
C GLN A 214 8.73 -18.27 -13.06
N LEU A 215 8.70 -18.40 -11.72
CA LEU A 215 8.26 -19.62 -11.06
C LEU A 215 6.73 -19.68 -10.91
N ILE A 216 6.07 -18.52 -10.83
CA ILE A 216 4.62 -18.41 -10.63
C ILE A 216 3.85 -18.65 -11.94
N GLU A 217 4.45 -18.36 -13.09
CA GLU A 217 3.89 -18.64 -14.43
C GLU A 217 3.45 -20.12 -14.58
N LEU A 218 4.07 -21.04 -13.84
CA LEU A 218 3.71 -22.47 -13.82
C LEU A 218 2.37 -22.78 -13.14
N PHE A 219 1.78 -21.83 -12.39
CA PHE A 219 0.58 -22.05 -11.58
C PHE A 219 -0.71 -21.45 -12.18
N GLY A 220 -0.69 -21.05 -13.45
CA GLY A 220 -1.93 -20.87 -14.24
C GLY A 220 -2.67 -19.54 -14.06
N SER A 221 -1.99 -18.43 -13.72
CA SER A 221 -2.60 -17.11 -13.90
C SER A 221 -2.54 -16.71 -15.37
N GLU A 222 -3.66 -16.35 -15.99
CA GLU A 222 -3.69 -15.83 -17.36
C GLU A 222 -2.99 -14.46 -17.42
N GLU A 223 -1.77 -14.45 -17.97
CA GLU A 223 -1.00 -13.23 -18.25
C GLU A 223 -1.39 -12.68 -19.63
N VAL A 224 -1.52 -11.37 -19.72
CA VAL A 224 -1.79 -10.67 -20.98
C VAL A 224 -0.46 -10.45 -21.70
N THR A 225 -0.28 -11.06 -22.87
CA THR A 225 0.87 -10.83 -23.75
C THR A 225 0.55 -9.81 -24.82
N PHE A 226 1.54 -9.02 -25.24
CA PHE A 226 1.37 -7.94 -26.22
C PHE A 226 2.14 -8.16 -27.52
N ASP A 227 2.90 -9.26 -27.62
CA ASP A 227 3.84 -9.54 -28.71
C ASP A 227 4.85 -8.38 -28.89
N ASP A 228 5.19 -7.71 -27.79
CA ASP A 228 6.10 -6.56 -27.76
C ASP A 228 7.42 -6.98 -27.09
N PRO A 229 8.50 -7.20 -27.87
CA PRO A 229 9.76 -7.74 -27.36
C PRO A 229 10.49 -6.78 -26.42
N ARG A 230 10.07 -5.51 -26.34
CA ARG A 230 10.63 -4.54 -25.38
C ARG A 230 9.83 -4.50 -24.08
N PHE A 231 8.54 -4.84 -24.11
CA PHE A 231 7.64 -4.70 -22.97
C PHE A 231 7.44 -6.01 -22.21
N ASP A 232 7.15 -7.11 -22.90
CA ASP A 232 6.82 -8.40 -22.29
C ASP A 232 7.94 -8.97 -21.39
N PRO A 233 9.25 -8.73 -21.67
CA PRO A 233 10.31 -9.15 -20.75
C PRO A 233 10.39 -8.32 -19.45
N LEU A 234 9.85 -7.09 -19.46
CA LEU A 234 9.99 -6.13 -18.36
C LEU A 234 8.81 -6.14 -17.39
N PHE A 235 7.62 -6.51 -17.87
CA PHE A 235 6.39 -6.41 -17.11
C PHE A 235 5.64 -7.73 -17.04
N VAL A 236 4.93 -7.93 -15.93
CA VAL A 236 3.84 -8.90 -15.83
C VAL A 236 2.54 -8.11 -15.92
N CYS A 237 1.63 -8.53 -16.80
CA CYS A 237 0.34 -7.88 -17.01
C CYS A 237 -0.80 -8.86 -16.80
N ARG A 238 -1.77 -8.48 -15.98
CA ARG A 238 -3.00 -9.25 -15.75
C ARG A 238 -4.20 -8.34 -15.93
N ALA A 239 -5.28 -8.92 -16.44
CA ALA A 239 -6.58 -8.28 -16.57
C ALA A 239 -7.65 -9.37 -16.49
N ALA A 240 -8.88 -9.01 -16.13
CA ALA A 240 -10.02 -9.93 -16.18
C ALA A 240 -10.33 -10.39 -17.62
N ASP A 241 -10.05 -9.53 -18.60
CA ASP A 241 -10.17 -9.80 -20.04
C ASP A 241 -8.89 -9.36 -20.74
N ALA A 242 -8.16 -10.32 -21.31
CA ALA A 242 -6.88 -10.06 -21.98
C ALA A 242 -7.00 -9.10 -23.17
N HIS A 243 -8.09 -9.16 -23.95
CA HIS A 243 -8.32 -8.26 -25.08
C HIS A 243 -8.63 -6.83 -24.63
N GLN A 244 -9.28 -6.66 -23.48
CA GLN A 244 -9.45 -5.34 -22.87
C GLN A 244 -8.11 -4.78 -22.38
N GLY A 245 -7.29 -5.62 -21.73
CA GLY A 245 -5.92 -5.26 -21.35
C GLY A 245 -5.08 -4.82 -22.55
N GLN A 246 -5.08 -5.59 -23.64
CA GLN A 246 -4.40 -5.28 -24.90
C GLN A 246 -4.82 -3.95 -25.53
N ARG A 247 -6.13 -3.63 -25.49
CA ARG A 247 -6.65 -2.38 -26.08
C ARG A 247 -6.34 -1.16 -25.22
N LEU A 248 -6.34 -1.34 -23.90
CA LEU A 248 -6.02 -0.28 -22.96
C LEU A 248 -4.52 0.04 -23.00
N LEU A 249 -3.67 -0.99 -22.94
CA LEU A 249 -2.21 -0.89 -22.97
C LEU A 249 -1.68 -0.98 -24.40
N ASP A 250 -2.02 0.02 -25.22
CA ASP A 250 -1.48 0.16 -26.57
C ASP A 250 0.03 0.47 -26.60
N GLN A 251 0.63 0.58 -27.79
CA GLN A 251 2.07 0.79 -27.93
C GLN A 251 2.55 2.03 -27.17
N GLN A 252 1.79 3.13 -27.19
CA GLN A 252 2.16 4.35 -26.50
C GLN A 252 2.15 4.17 -24.97
N SER A 253 1.16 3.46 -24.42
CA SER A 253 1.11 3.11 -22.99
C SER A 253 2.33 2.29 -22.58
N ARG A 254 2.68 1.28 -23.40
CA ARG A 254 3.82 0.40 -23.17
C ARG A 254 5.15 1.15 -23.25
N ASP A 255 5.32 2.04 -24.21
CA ASP A 255 6.51 2.88 -24.36
C ASP A 255 6.69 3.82 -23.17
N LEU A 256 5.59 4.44 -22.68
CA LEU A 256 5.61 5.28 -21.47
C LEU A 256 6.01 4.46 -20.24
N LEU A 257 5.42 3.29 -20.04
CA LEU A 257 5.74 2.39 -18.92
C LEU A 257 7.21 1.94 -18.94
N ALA A 258 7.72 1.49 -20.09
CA ALA A 258 9.12 1.12 -20.25
C ALA A 258 10.05 2.30 -19.91
N SER A 259 9.74 3.49 -20.44
CA SER A 259 10.51 4.71 -20.16
C SER A 259 10.50 5.11 -18.69
N MET A 260 9.35 4.97 -18.01
CA MET A 260 9.22 5.23 -16.58
C MET A 260 10.01 4.21 -15.74
N LEU A 261 9.99 2.93 -16.14
CA LEU A 261 10.76 1.88 -15.49
C LEU A 261 12.26 2.14 -15.59
N GLU A 262 12.77 2.53 -16.76
CA GLU A 262 14.18 2.88 -16.95
C GLU A 262 14.63 4.04 -16.05
N ARG A 263 13.81 5.08 -15.89
CA ARG A 263 14.14 6.27 -15.07
C ARG A 263 13.92 6.08 -13.56
N SER A 264 12.96 5.25 -13.17
CA SER A 264 12.51 5.14 -11.78
C SER A 264 12.85 3.82 -11.11
N GLY A 265 13.09 2.77 -11.89
CA GLY A 265 13.37 1.42 -11.41
C GLY A 265 12.13 0.64 -10.98
N SER A 266 10.99 1.29 -10.77
CA SER A 266 9.73 0.63 -10.40
C SER A 266 8.53 1.50 -10.76
N VAL A 267 7.63 0.94 -11.56
CA VAL A 267 6.33 1.53 -11.93
C VAL A 267 5.28 0.42 -12.00
N SER A 268 4.10 0.67 -11.44
CA SER A 268 2.95 -0.23 -11.52
C SER A 268 1.67 0.52 -11.89
N VAL A 269 0.75 -0.21 -12.52
CA VAL A 269 -0.59 0.28 -12.86
C VAL A 269 -1.59 -0.73 -12.33
N SER A 270 -2.64 -0.22 -11.69
CA SER A 270 -3.79 -1.01 -11.26
C SER A 270 -5.08 -0.30 -11.67
N ASP A 271 -6.22 -0.94 -11.48
CA ASP A 271 -7.52 -0.29 -11.68
C ASP A 271 -7.69 1.00 -10.88
N ASP A 272 -7.01 1.15 -9.74
CA ASP A 272 -7.13 2.32 -8.87
C ASP A 272 -6.25 3.49 -9.30
N GLY A 273 -5.22 3.25 -10.12
CA GLY A 273 -4.23 4.27 -10.42
C GLY A 273 -2.84 3.75 -10.80
N VAL A 274 -1.90 4.68 -10.88
CA VAL A 274 -0.51 4.45 -11.26
C VAL A 274 0.39 4.77 -10.07
N ALA A 275 1.35 3.89 -9.77
CA ALA A 275 2.34 4.09 -8.72
C ALA A 275 3.76 4.02 -9.28
N VAL A 276 4.63 4.91 -8.82
CA VAL A 276 6.07 4.90 -9.10
C VAL A 276 6.80 4.82 -7.78
N GLN A 277 7.78 3.93 -7.68
CA GLN A 277 8.64 3.82 -6.50
C GLN A 277 10.06 4.27 -6.82
N LYS A 278 10.68 5.00 -5.90
CA LYS A 278 12.11 5.37 -5.93
C LYS A 278 12.83 4.72 -4.75
N PRO A 279 14.12 4.35 -4.92
CA PRO A 279 14.89 3.67 -3.88
C PRO A 279 15.21 4.53 -2.66
N THR A 280 15.04 5.85 -2.77
CA THR A 280 15.31 6.84 -1.73
C THR A 280 14.22 7.91 -1.70
N VAL A 281 14.07 8.56 -0.55
CA VAL A 281 13.25 9.76 -0.41
C VAL A 281 14.09 10.98 -0.79
N PRO A 282 13.65 11.85 -1.71
CA PRO A 282 14.41 13.03 -2.08
C PRO A 282 14.39 14.08 -0.96
N THR A 283 15.55 14.70 -0.70
CA THR A 283 15.67 15.83 0.23
C THR A 283 14.84 17.03 -0.23
N ASP A 284 14.85 17.31 -1.53
CA ASP A 284 14.01 18.33 -2.15
C ASP A 284 12.67 17.72 -2.61
N PRO A 285 11.54 18.06 -1.97
CA PRO A 285 10.22 17.58 -2.35
C PRO A 285 9.77 18.05 -3.75
N SER A 286 10.40 19.07 -4.35
CA SER A 286 10.07 19.50 -5.71
C SER A 286 10.30 18.40 -6.76
N ALA A 287 11.19 17.46 -6.48
CA ALA A 287 11.45 16.29 -7.31
C ALA A 287 10.22 15.36 -7.46
N VAL A 288 9.19 15.51 -6.62
CA VAL A 288 7.92 14.80 -6.79
C VAL A 288 7.17 15.26 -8.04
N LEU A 289 7.29 16.54 -8.44
CA LEU A 289 6.55 17.08 -9.58
C LEU A 289 6.92 16.42 -10.90
N SER A 290 8.21 16.15 -11.14
CA SER A 290 8.63 15.47 -12.37
C SER A 290 8.06 14.05 -12.46
N ILE A 291 7.95 13.35 -11.32
CA ILE A 291 7.32 12.03 -11.26
C ILE A 291 5.81 12.16 -11.51
N VAL A 292 5.16 13.18 -10.94
CA VAL A 292 3.73 13.43 -11.14
C VAL A 292 3.43 13.74 -12.60
N ASP A 293 4.23 14.56 -13.28
CA ASP A 293 4.03 14.89 -14.69
C ASP A 293 4.05 13.63 -15.58
N GLU A 294 5.01 12.73 -15.33
CA GLU A 294 5.09 11.44 -16.03
C GLU A 294 3.86 10.55 -15.75
N ILE A 295 3.45 10.45 -14.48
CA ILE A 295 2.30 9.63 -14.09
C ILE A 295 0.98 10.21 -14.66
N VAL A 296 0.82 11.54 -14.65
CA VAL A 296 -0.36 12.23 -15.22
C VAL A 296 -0.45 11.97 -16.72
N GLN A 297 0.67 12.03 -17.44
CA GLN A 297 0.71 11.71 -18.87
C GLN A 297 0.20 10.30 -19.14
N LEU A 298 0.70 9.30 -18.41
CA LEU A 298 0.24 7.92 -18.54
C LEU A 298 -1.24 7.78 -18.16
N ALA A 299 -1.66 8.39 -17.06
CA ALA A 299 -3.03 8.32 -16.57
C ALA A 299 -4.05 8.92 -17.56
N HIS A 300 -3.75 10.08 -18.13
CA HIS A 300 -4.59 10.71 -19.16
C HIS A 300 -4.71 9.83 -20.40
N HIS A 301 -3.61 9.20 -20.80
CA HIS A 301 -3.61 8.29 -21.95
C HIS A 301 -4.50 7.07 -21.69
N LEU A 302 -4.32 6.40 -20.54
CA LEU A 302 -5.14 5.25 -20.14
C LEU A 302 -6.63 5.60 -20.04
N ASP A 303 -6.96 6.75 -19.45
CA ASP A 303 -8.36 7.19 -19.36
C ASP A 303 -8.97 7.51 -20.73
N ALA A 304 -8.20 8.12 -21.64
CA ALA A 304 -8.66 8.35 -23.02
C ALA A 304 -8.94 7.02 -23.75
N ARG A 305 -8.08 6.00 -23.58
CA ARG A 305 -8.26 4.65 -24.12
C ARG A 305 -9.51 3.97 -23.55
N ARG A 306 -9.71 4.05 -22.23
CA ARG A 306 -10.91 3.54 -21.55
C ARG A 306 -12.18 4.17 -22.11
N ARG A 307 -12.23 5.51 -22.20
CA ARG A 307 -13.39 6.25 -22.74
C ARG A 307 -13.68 5.92 -24.20
N ALA A 308 -12.65 5.75 -25.03
CA ALA A 308 -12.82 5.36 -26.43
C ALA A 308 -13.46 3.97 -26.54
N ALA A 309 -13.01 3.00 -25.75
CA ALA A 309 -13.57 1.66 -25.77
C ALA A 309 -14.99 1.59 -25.14
N LEU A 310 -15.29 2.41 -24.11
CA LEU A 310 -16.67 2.58 -23.61
C LEU A 310 -17.60 3.10 -24.70
N SER A 311 -17.16 4.10 -25.46
CA SER A 311 -17.93 4.70 -26.56
C SER A 311 -18.17 3.72 -27.71
N ALA A 312 -17.26 2.77 -27.94
CA ALA A 312 -17.40 1.72 -28.93
C ALA A 312 -18.33 0.57 -28.50
N GLY A 313 -18.90 0.60 -27.28
CA GLY A 313 -19.77 -0.44 -26.75
C GLY A 313 -19.03 -1.72 -26.35
N VAL A 314 -17.72 -1.62 -26.12
CA VAL A 314 -16.85 -2.75 -25.80
C VAL A 314 -16.97 -3.19 -24.34
N TYR A 315 -17.30 -2.28 -23.43
CA TYR A 315 -17.53 -2.58 -22.03
C TYR A 315 -19.04 -2.52 -21.76
N ARG A 316 -19.68 -3.69 -21.68
CA ARG A 316 -21.04 -3.88 -21.17
C ARG A 316 -21.06 -5.11 -20.28
#